data_AF-W2X4H3-F1
#
_entry.id   AF-W2X4H3-F1
#
_cell.length_a   1.000
_cell.length_b   1.000
_cell.length_c   1.000
_cell.angle_alpha   90.00
_cell.angle_beta   90.00
_cell.angle_gamma   90.00
#
_symmetry.space_group_name_H-M   'P 1'
#
loop_
_entity.id
_entity.type
_entity.pdbx_description
1 polymer ?
#
loop_
_entity_poly.entity_id
_entity_poly.type
_entity_poly.pdbx_seq_one_letter_code
_entity_poly.pdbx_strand_id
1 'polypeptide(L)'
;MGVVVDAEQGFVLVDQNTVPVALGDVLITIAASVEVPAKVVFVHPVHNFSIVQYDPKTLGAVAGHIGSVELAEKPLEVGETADYIGLSSNWTVVTMKSVVTKLDRLVLRDFQPPRYKAGNIEVLHFDRITKS
;
A
#
# COMPACT_ATOMS: atom_id res chain seq x y z
N MET A 1 3.98 1.49 2.98
CA MET A 1 4.38 0.50 1.94
C MET A 1 3.51 0.77 0.72
N GLY A 2 4.05 0.63 -0.48
CA GLY A 2 3.27 0.75 -1.72
C GLY A 2 3.45 -0.46 -2.62
N VAL A 3 2.53 -0.63 -3.57
CA VAL A 3 2.57 -1.70 -4.57
C VAL A 3 2.61 -1.08 -5.96
N VAL A 4 3.55 -1.52 -6.81
CA VAL A 4 3.65 -1.06 -8.20
C VAL A 4 2.49 -1.68 -9.00
N VAL A 5 1.62 -0.83 -9.54
CA VAL A 5 0.46 -1.25 -10.35
C VAL A 5 0.69 -1.06 -11.84
N ASP A 6 1.62 -0.18 -12.21
CA ASP A 6 2.08 -0.03 -13.58
C ASP A 6 3.57 0.37 -13.57
N ALA A 7 4.44 -0.59 -13.87
CA ALA A 7 5.89 -0.36 -13.91
C ALA A 7 6.34 0.46 -15.14
N GLU A 8 5.59 0.45 -16.24
CA GLU A 8 5.90 1.20 -17.46
C GLU A 8 5.63 2.70 -17.27
N GLN A 9 4.54 3.03 -16.59
CA GLN A 9 4.16 4.40 -16.26
C GLN A 9 4.68 4.87 -14.89
N GLY A 10 5.21 3.96 -14.08
CA GLY A 10 5.74 4.24 -12.75
C GLY A 10 4.67 4.49 -11.68
N PHE A 11 3.48 3.90 -11.82
CA PHE A 11 2.39 4.07 -10.86
C PHE A 11 2.53 3.11 -9.67
N VAL A 12 2.43 3.69 -8.48
CA VAL A 12 2.46 2.97 -7.21
C VAL A 12 1.19 3.30 -6.43
N LEU A 13 0.47 2.26 -6.05
CA LEU A 13 -0.67 2.32 -5.16
C LEU A 13 -0.19 2.38 -3.71
N VAL A 14 -0.69 3.36 -2.96
CA VAL A 14 -0.41 3.54 -1.53
C VAL A 14 -1.72 3.84 -0.79
N ASP A 15 -1.73 3.70 0.53
CA ASP A 15 -2.83 4.22 1.33
C ASP A 15 -2.83 5.76 1.31
N GLN A 16 -4.00 6.36 1.47
CA GLN A 16 -4.13 7.82 1.43
C GLN A 16 -3.40 8.51 2.59
N ASN A 17 -3.22 7.83 3.73
CA ASN A 17 -2.53 8.42 4.89
C ASN A 17 -1.00 8.45 4.71
N THR A 18 -0.46 7.72 3.72
CA THR A 18 0.97 7.77 3.35
C THR A 18 1.34 9.05 2.60
N VAL A 19 0.41 9.67 1.88
CA VAL A 19 0.69 10.89 1.10
C VAL A 19 0.30 12.16 1.87
N PRO A 20 1.07 13.25 1.76
CA PRO A 20 0.67 14.52 2.36
C PRO A 20 -0.62 15.03 1.71
N VAL A 21 -1.60 15.41 2.54
CA VAL A 21 -2.87 16.02 2.08
C VAL A 21 -2.66 17.46 1.59
N ALA A 22 -1.55 18.09 1.99
CA ALA A 22 -1.15 19.43 1.58
C ALA A 22 -0.02 19.40 0.53
N LEU A 23 0.59 20.55 0.24
CA LEU A 23 1.83 20.63 -0.53
C LEU A 23 2.95 19.84 0.18
N GLY A 24 3.53 18.86 -0.51
CA GLY A 24 4.65 18.09 -0.01
C GLY A 24 5.32 17.29 -1.12
N ASP A 25 6.60 16.99 -0.93
CA ASP A 25 7.37 16.12 -1.80
C ASP A 25 7.17 14.66 -1.41
N VAL A 26 7.18 13.76 -2.38
CA VAL A 26 7.11 12.31 -2.15
C VAL A 26 8.41 11.67 -2.60
N LEU A 27 8.95 10.80 -1.77
CA LEU A 27 10.08 9.94 -2.09
C LEU A 27 9.62 8.48 -2.02
N ILE A 28 10.05 7.70 -3.00
CA ILE A 28 9.83 6.25 -3.04
C ILE A 28 11.18 5.56 -2.90
N THR A 29 11.29 4.65 -1.94
CA THR A 29 12.46 3.81 -1.74
C THR A 29 12.20 2.41 -2.30
N ILE A 30 12.97 1.99 -3.29
CA ILE A 30 12.91 0.66 -3.92
C ILE A 30 14.11 -0.17 -3.46
N ALA A 31 13.86 -1.45 -3.16
CA ALA A 31 14.88 -2.42 -2.72
C ALA A 31 15.75 -1.90 -1.55
N ALA A 32 15.16 -1.10 -0.65
CA ALA A 32 15.82 -0.47 0.50
C ALA A 32 17.10 0.33 0.20
N SER A 33 17.33 0.72 -1.06
CA SER A 33 18.60 1.30 -1.51
C SER A 33 18.46 2.40 -2.55
N VAL A 34 17.41 2.38 -3.37
CA VAL A 34 17.21 3.37 -4.44
C VAL A 34 16.08 4.30 -4.05
N GLU A 35 16.39 5.57 -3.82
CA GLU A 35 15.41 6.61 -3.57
C GLU A 35 15.14 7.40 -4.86
N VAL A 36 13.87 7.52 -5.22
CA VAL A 36 13.44 8.30 -6.38
C VAL A 36 12.37 9.32 -6.00
N PRO A 37 12.43 10.54 -6.56
CA PRO A 37 11.35 11.50 -6.39
C PRO A 37 10.09 10.98 -7.07
N ALA A 38 8.95 11.23 -6.45
CA ALA A 38 7.64 10.90 -6.97
C ALA A 38 6.67 12.07 -6.75
N LYS A 39 5.55 12.01 -7.46
CA LYS A 39 4.45 12.98 -7.33
C LYS A 39 3.16 12.25 -7.02
N VAL A 40 2.29 12.87 -6.24
CA VAL A 40 0.92 12.39 -6.05
C VAL A 40 0.14 12.72 -7.32
N VAL A 41 -0.37 11.71 -8.02
CA VAL A 41 -1.17 11.90 -9.26
C VAL A 41 -2.65 11.70 -9.01
N PHE A 42 -3.02 10.98 -7.94
CA PHE A 42 -4.40 10.75 -7.58
C PHE A 42 -4.55 10.54 -6.08
N VAL A 43 -5.57 11.15 -5.50
CA VAL A 43 -6.00 10.91 -4.12
C VAL A 43 -7.48 10.57 -4.18
N HIS A 44 -7.84 9.36 -3.75
CA HIS A 44 -9.22 8.95 -3.78
C HIS A 44 -9.99 9.65 -2.63
N PRO A 45 -11.16 10.28 -2.89
CA PRO A 45 -11.83 11.12 -1.89
C PRO A 45 -12.56 10.33 -0.79
N VAL A 46 -12.93 9.07 -1.06
CA VAL A 46 -13.77 8.24 -0.16
C VAL A 46 -13.02 7.01 0.35
N HIS A 47 -12.53 6.16 -0.55
CA HIS A 47 -11.68 5.01 -0.23
C HIS A 47 -10.24 5.41 0.11
N ASN A 48 -9.63 4.72 1.09
CA ASN A 48 -8.31 5.02 1.65
C ASN A 48 -7.16 4.60 0.72
N PHE A 49 -7.06 5.22 -0.46
CA PHE A 49 -5.94 4.99 -1.37
C PHE A 49 -5.54 6.23 -2.15
N SER A 50 -4.31 6.21 -2.64
CA SER A 50 -3.73 7.23 -3.50
C SER A 50 -2.77 6.58 -4.49
N ILE A 51 -2.54 7.25 -5.61
CA ILE A 51 -1.56 6.84 -6.61
C ILE A 51 -0.46 7.88 -6.64
N VAL A 52 0.77 7.40 -6.50
CA VAL A 52 1.98 8.20 -6.71
C VAL A 52 2.69 7.71 -7.96
N GLN A 53 3.38 8.62 -8.64
CA GLN A 53 4.10 8.35 -9.88
C GLN A 53 5.58 8.72 -9.73
N TYR A 54 6.47 7.76 -9.97
CA TYR A 54 7.90 8.01 -10.20
C TYR A 54 8.21 8.00 -11.70
N ASP A 55 9.39 8.49 -12.10
CA ASP A 55 9.89 8.34 -13.47
C ASP A 55 10.70 7.02 -13.58
N PRO A 56 10.25 6.00 -14.31
CA PRO A 56 10.99 4.73 -14.42
C PRO A 56 12.40 4.87 -14.98
N LYS A 57 12.69 5.94 -15.74
CA LYS A 57 14.01 6.19 -16.31
C LYS A 57 15.07 6.49 -15.25
N THR A 58 14.66 7.00 -14.08
CA THR A 58 15.60 7.33 -13.01
C THR A 58 16.14 6.11 -12.27
N LEU A 59 15.56 4.93 -12.49
CA LEU A 59 15.94 3.68 -11.80
C LEU A 59 17.12 2.94 -12.44
N GLY A 60 17.56 3.35 -13.64
CA GLY A 60 18.68 2.72 -14.34
C GLY A 60 18.51 1.21 -14.48
N ALA A 61 19.51 0.44 -14.05
CA ALA A 61 19.51 -1.02 -14.15
C ALA A 61 18.44 -1.72 -13.29
N VAL A 62 17.91 -1.05 -12.26
CA VAL A 62 16.88 -1.63 -11.38
C VAL A 62 15.51 -1.66 -12.06
N ALA A 63 15.27 -0.79 -13.05
CA ALA A 63 13.99 -0.71 -13.75
C ALA A 63 13.51 -2.06 -14.30
N GLY A 64 14.42 -2.86 -14.88
CA GLY A 64 14.11 -4.18 -15.45
C GLY A 64 13.74 -5.26 -14.42
N HIS A 65 13.90 -4.99 -13.13
CA HIS A 65 13.57 -5.93 -12.05
C HIS A 65 12.25 -5.57 -11.34
N ILE A 66 11.58 -4.49 -11.77
CA ILE A 66 10.31 -4.06 -11.20
C ILE A 66 9.18 -4.53 -12.11
N GLY A 67 8.24 -5.27 -11.55
CA GLY A 67 7.02 -5.70 -12.22
C GLY A 67 5.78 -5.00 -11.68
N SER A 68 4.75 -4.93 -12.52
CA SER A 68 3.40 -4.58 -12.09
C SER A 68 2.77 -5.76 -11.36
N VAL A 69 2.03 -5.50 -10.28
CA VAL A 69 1.22 -6.52 -9.63
C VAL A 69 0.00 -6.86 -10.49
N GLU A 70 -0.40 -8.13 -10.47
CA GLU A 70 -1.71 -8.54 -10.97
C GLU A 70 -2.73 -8.51 -9.82
N LEU A 71 -3.81 -7.77 -10.00
CA LEU A 71 -4.88 -7.68 -9.00
C LEU A 71 -5.84 -8.85 -9.17
N ALA A 72 -6.21 -9.49 -8.07
CA ALA A 72 -7.21 -10.55 -8.07
C ALA A 72 -8.60 -10.00 -8.45
N GLU A 73 -9.35 -10.75 -9.27
CA GLU A 73 -10.72 -10.38 -9.65
C GLU A 73 -11.75 -10.64 -8.54
N LYS A 74 -11.41 -11.51 -7.59
CA LYS A 74 -12.28 -11.92 -6.48
C LYS A 74 -11.63 -11.58 -5.14
N PRO A 75 -12.40 -11.11 -4.16
CA PRO A 75 -11.91 -10.89 -2.81
C PRO A 75 -11.58 -12.23 -2.14
N LEU A 76 -10.68 -12.18 -1.16
CA LEU A 76 -10.40 -13.33 -0.30
C LEU A 76 -11.61 -13.65 0.60
N GLU A 77 -11.87 -14.93 0.82
CA GLU A 77 -12.92 -15.43 1.71
C GLU A 77 -12.36 -15.96 3.03
N VAL A 78 -13.22 -16.04 4.06
CA VAL A 78 -12.83 -16.58 5.36
C VAL A 78 -12.44 -18.06 5.22
N GLY A 79 -11.26 -18.42 5.74
CA GLY A 79 -10.66 -19.75 5.62
C GLY A 79 -9.63 -19.88 4.49
N GLU A 80 -9.56 -18.91 3.58
CA GLU A 80 -8.54 -18.92 2.53
C GLU A 80 -7.15 -18.54 3.06
N THR A 81 -6.12 -19.08 2.42
CA THR A 81 -4.71 -18.79 2.74
C THR A 81 -4.16 -17.76 1.76
N ALA A 82 -3.42 -16.77 2.27
CA ALA A 82 -2.72 -15.76 1.50
C ALA A 82 -1.29 -15.58 2.03
N ASP A 83 -0.38 -15.15 1.16
CA ASP A 83 0.96 -14.71 1.58
C ASP A 83 0.90 -13.22 1.94
N TYR A 84 1.08 -12.92 3.23
CA TYR A 84 1.20 -11.55 3.73
C TYR A 84 2.60 -11.03 3.44
N ILE A 85 2.69 -9.84 2.85
CA ILE A 85 3.92 -9.10 2.62
C ILE A 85 3.76 -7.72 3.26
N GLY A 86 4.67 -7.35 4.14
CA GLY A 86 4.63 -6.08 4.86
C GLY A 86 5.99 -5.61 5.32
N LEU A 87 6.00 -4.51 6.07
CA LEU A 87 7.19 -3.97 6.72
C LEU A 87 7.05 -4.09 8.24
N SER A 88 8.14 -4.48 8.91
CA SER A 88 8.25 -4.42 10.37
C SER A 88 8.43 -2.97 10.85
N SER A 89 8.40 -2.75 12.17
CA SER A 89 8.74 -1.45 12.78
C SER A 89 10.17 -0.99 12.45
N ASN A 90 11.04 -1.91 12.06
CA ASN A 90 12.44 -1.64 11.73
C ASN A 90 12.66 -1.54 10.22
N TRP A 91 11.59 -1.33 9.42
CA TRP A 91 11.64 -1.19 7.96
C TRP A 91 12.16 -2.43 7.22
N THR A 92 12.14 -3.60 7.86
CA THR A 92 12.49 -4.87 7.21
C THR A 92 11.27 -5.51 6.57
N VAL A 93 11.44 -6.10 5.38
CA VAL A 93 10.38 -6.85 4.71
C VAL A 93 10.06 -8.11 5.51
N VAL A 94 8.78 -8.31 5.81
CA VAL A 94 8.26 -9.50 6.47
C VAL A 94 7.31 -10.20 5.52
N THR A 95 7.55 -11.48 5.28
CA THR A 95 6.67 -12.35 4.51
C THR A 95 6.21 -13.52 5.36
N MET A 96 4.92 -13.81 5.36
CA MET A 96 4.37 -14.98 6.06
C MET A 96 3.12 -15.53 5.39
N LYS A 97 2.90 -16.84 5.53
CA LYS A 97 1.61 -17.44 5.21
C LYS A 97 0.60 -17.11 6.31
N SER A 98 -0.58 -16.67 5.90
CA SER A 98 -1.66 -16.29 6.79
C SER A 98 -3.00 -16.80 6.26
N VAL A 99 -3.93 -17.05 7.17
CA VAL A 99 -5.29 -17.49 6.89
C VAL A 99 -6.25 -16.36 7.24
N VAL A 100 -7.22 -16.10 6.37
CA VAL A 100 -8.30 -15.15 6.65
C VAL A 100 -9.21 -15.73 7.73
N THR A 101 -9.26 -15.07 8.88
CA THR A 101 -10.01 -15.53 10.07
C THR A 101 -11.39 -14.87 10.18
N LYS A 102 -11.53 -13.64 9.69
CA LYS A 102 -12.77 -12.87 9.81
C LYS A 102 -12.83 -11.76 8.76
N LEU A 103 -14.03 -11.54 8.22
CA LEU A 103 -14.39 -10.31 7.50
C LEU A 103 -15.20 -9.42 8.45
N ASP A 104 -14.80 -8.16 8.60
CA ASP A 104 -15.47 -7.20 9.49
C ASP A 104 -15.60 -5.82 8.83
N ARG A 105 -16.44 -4.95 9.39
CA ARG A 105 -16.56 -3.56 8.94
C ARG A 105 -15.60 -2.67 9.71
N LEU A 106 -14.91 -1.79 8.99
CA LEU A 106 -14.06 -0.79 9.62
C LEU A 106 -14.91 0.31 10.27
N VAL A 107 -14.86 0.40 11.60
CA VAL A 107 -15.49 1.48 12.37
C VAL A 107 -14.42 2.34 13.01
N LEU A 108 -14.17 3.51 12.42
CA LEU A 108 -13.24 4.50 12.95
C LEU A 108 -13.97 5.54 13.81
N ARG A 109 -13.36 5.90 14.94
CA ARG A 109 -13.81 7.01 15.79
C ARG A 109 -13.69 8.34 15.04
N ASP A 110 -14.48 9.32 15.45
CA ASP A 110 -14.38 10.66 14.89
C ASP A 110 -13.10 11.36 15.36
N PHE A 111 -12.44 12.04 14.43
CA PHE A 111 -11.23 12.81 14.70
C PHE A 111 -11.58 14.21 15.23
N GLN A 112 -10.80 14.70 16.19
CA GLN A 112 -10.80 16.10 16.63
C GLN A 112 -9.41 16.70 16.45
N PRO A 113 -9.21 17.72 15.58
CA PRO A 113 -10.22 18.36 14.69
C PRO A 113 -10.70 17.43 13.55
N PRO A 114 -11.79 17.79 12.83
CA PRO A 114 -12.28 17.00 11.70
C PRO A 114 -11.21 16.76 10.63
N ARG A 115 -11.06 15.50 10.21
CA ARG A 115 -10.12 15.05 9.17
C ARG A 115 -10.78 13.98 8.31
N TYR A 116 -10.16 13.68 7.17
CA TYR A 116 -10.56 12.52 6.35
C TYR A 116 -10.68 11.27 7.22
N LYS A 117 -11.76 10.53 7.02
CA LYS A 117 -12.02 9.25 7.68
C LYS A 117 -12.55 8.29 6.64
N ALA A 118 -11.87 7.15 6.55
CA ALA A 118 -12.28 6.08 5.69
C ALA A 118 -13.61 5.48 6.19
N GLY A 119 -14.57 5.30 5.29
CA GLY A 119 -15.90 4.75 5.60
C GLY A 119 -16.35 3.78 4.51
N ASN A 120 -17.34 2.92 4.82
CA ASN A 120 -17.79 1.83 3.94
C ASN A 120 -16.63 0.92 3.49
N ILE A 121 -15.76 0.56 4.43
CA ILE A 121 -14.61 -0.32 4.19
C ILE A 121 -14.79 -1.61 4.97
N GLU A 122 -14.50 -2.72 4.30
CA GLU A 122 -14.37 -4.04 4.91
C GLU A 122 -12.91 -4.33 5.25
N VAL A 123 -12.69 -5.04 6.35
CA VAL A 123 -11.38 -5.40 6.88
C VAL A 123 -11.30 -6.91 6.95
N LEU A 124 -10.22 -7.44 6.37
CA LEU A 124 -9.84 -8.84 6.53
C LEU A 124 -8.93 -8.96 7.75
N HIS A 125 -9.31 -9.83 8.68
CA HIS A 125 -8.45 -10.24 9.78
C HIS A 125 -7.70 -11.48 9.37
N PHE A 126 -6.39 -11.46 9.59
CA PHE A 126 -5.51 -12.61 9.41
C PHE A 126 -5.21 -13.22 10.76
N ASP A 127 -4.90 -14.52 10.77
CA ASP A 127 -4.32 -15.19 11.93
C ASP A 127 -2.99 -14.54 12.33
N ARG A 128 -2.52 -14.87 13.53
CA ARG A 128 -1.51 -14.09 14.26
C ARG A 128 -0.25 -13.86 13.41
N ILE A 129 -0.16 -12.67 12.83
CA ILE A 129 1.06 -12.11 12.25
C ILE A 129 2.02 -11.90 13.43
N THR A 130 2.93 -12.85 13.67
CA THR A 130 3.86 -12.78 14.79
C THR A 130 4.61 -11.46 14.71
N LYS A 131 4.45 -10.58 15.72
CA LYS A 131 5.31 -9.41 15.88
C LYS A 131 6.74 -9.92 16.06
N SER A 132 7.57 -9.76 15.02
CA SER A 132 9.02 -9.72 15.17
C SER A 132 9.43 -8.51 15.99
#